data_AF-A0A7L2NXP6-F1
#
_entry.id   AF-A0A7L2NXP6-F1
#
_cell.length_a   1.000
_cell.length_b   1.000
_cell.length_c   1.000
_cell.angle_alpha   90.00
_cell.angle_beta   90.00
_cell.angle_gamma   90.00
#
_symmetry.space_group_name_H-M   'P 1'
#
loop_
_entity.id
_entity.type
_entity.pdbx_description
1 polymer ?
#
loop_
_entity_poly.entity_id
_entity_poly.type
_entity_poly.pdbx_seq_one_letter_code
_entity_poly.pdbx_strand_id
1 'polypeptide(L)' 'PFGHIERTDDCYSCSCSEAEMECCSLFHTPVAYDKKKCKVVFNEKRCDYDVVQKADPSKKCIVYARV' A
#
# COMPACT_ATOMS: atom_id res chain seq x y z
N PRO A 1 23.10 3.49 9.05
CA PRO A 1 23.81 2.32 9.60
C PRO A 1 23.41 1.10 8.77
N PHE A 2 24.28 0.09 8.66
CA PHE A 2 23.85 -1.21 8.14
C PHE A 2 22.77 -1.81 9.06
N GLY A 3 21.88 -2.61 8.50
CA GLY A 3 20.77 -3.22 9.22
C GLY A 3 19.43 -3.07 8.52
N HIS A 4 18.37 -3.33 9.27
CA HIS A 4 17.01 -3.40 8.75
C HIS A 4 16.11 -2.33 9.39
N ILE A 5 15.29 -1.69 8.56
CA ILE A 5 14.21 -0.80 8.95
C ILE A 5 12.92 -1.49 8.54
N GLU A 6 12.18 -1.99 9.54
CA GLU A 6 10.91 -2.69 9.33
C GLU A 6 9.88 -1.81 8.60
N ARG A 7 9.89 -0.51 8.90
CA ARG A 7 8.91 0.43 8.35
C ARG A 7 9.39 1.88 8.40
N THR A 8 9.42 2.53 7.24
CA THR A 8 9.59 3.98 7.09
C THR A 8 8.25 4.71 7.12
N ASP A 9 8.27 6.03 7.30
CA ASP A 9 7.08 6.89 7.23
C ASP A 9 6.41 6.84 5.84
N ASP A 10 7.21 6.63 4.79
CA ASP A 10 6.75 6.47 3.40
C ASP A 10 6.30 5.04 3.04
N CYS A 11 6.13 4.17 4.04
CA CYS A 11 5.63 2.82 3.86
C CYS A 11 6.56 1.88 3.09
N TYR A 12 7.85 1.91 3.37
CA TYR A 12 8.82 0.93 2.88
C TYR A 12 9.42 0.12 4.02
N SER A 13 9.73 -1.15 3.78
CA SER A 13 10.76 -1.85 4.54
C SER A 13 12.08 -1.72 3.79
N CYS A 14 13.16 -1.45 4.52
CA CYS A 14 14.47 -1.25 3.92
C CYS A 14 15.52 -2.11 4.60
N SER A 15 16.39 -2.71 3.81
CA SER A 15 17.58 -3.43 4.26
C SER A 15 18.81 -2.76 3.69
N CYS A 16 19.76 -2.43 4.56
CA CYS A 16 21.02 -1.78 4.19
C CYS A 16 22.19 -2.72 4.53
N SER A 17 22.94 -3.11 3.50
CA SER A 17 24.12 -3.97 3.59
C SER A 17 25.36 -3.26 3.03
N GLU A 18 26.52 -3.91 3.08
CA GLU A 18 27.74 -3.40 2.46
C GLU A 18 27.64 -3.32 0.92
N ALA A 19 26.84 -4.20 0.30
CA ALA A 19 26.70 -4.27 -1.15
C ALA A 19 25.72 -3.22 -1.68
N GLU A 20 24.56 -3.11 -1.03
CA GLU A 20 23.48 -2.23 -1.47
C GLU A 20 22.47 -1.92 -0.36
N MET A 21 21.59 -0.97 -0.69
CA MET A 21 20.36 -0.69 0.04
C MET A 21 19.17 -1.09 -0.83
N GLU A 22 18.32 -1.95 -0.30
CA GLU A 22 17.06 -2.37 -0.93
C GLU A 22 15.90 -1.84 -0.09
N CYS A 23 14.89 -1.26 -0.76
CA CYS A 23 13.66 -0.82 -0.12
C CYS A 23 12.45 -1.35 -0.91
N CYS A 24 11.54 -2.01 -0.21
CA CYS A 24 10.31 -2.58 -0.76
C CYS A 24 9.10 -1.87 -0.20
N SER A 25 8.16 -1.50 -1.07
CA SER A 25 6.88 -0.91 -0.63
C SER A 25 6.10 -1.94 0.19
N LEU A 26 5.52 -1.51 1.30
CA LEU A 26 4.69 -2.33 2.17
C LEU A 26 3.24 -2.44 1.66
N PHE A 27 2.84 -1.58 0.73
CA PHE A 27 1.50 -1.55 0.15
C PHE A 27 1.41 -2.33 -1.15
N HIS A 28 0.24 -2.93 -1.39
CA HIS A 28 -0.08 -3.59 -2.64
C HIS A 28 -1.10 -2.77 -3.44
N THR A 29 -0.79 -2.49 -4.69
CA THR A 29 -1.60 -1.63 -5.55
C THR A 29 -2.81 -2.41 -6.08
N PRO A 30 -4.06 -1.97 -5.79
CA PRO A 30 -5.25 -2.62 -6.33
C PRO A 30 -5.40 -2.34 -7.82
N VAL A 31 -5.39 -3.40 -8.63
CA VAL A 31 -5.45 -3.30 -10.10
C VAL A 31 -6.83 -3.64 -10.68
N ALA A 32 -7.62 -4.45 -9.96
CA ALA A 32 -8.96 -4.88 -10.40
C ALA A 32 -10.02 -4.65 -9.30
N TYR A 33 -10.95 -3.73 -9.57
CA TYR A 33 -12.11 -3.38 -8.75
C TYR A 33 -13.13 -2.62 -9.62
N ASP A 34 -14.34 -2.35 -9.12
CA ASP A 34 -15.31 -1.51 -9.83
C ASP A 34 -14.85 -0.04 -9.88
N LYS A 35 -14.07 0.32 -10.91
CA LYS A 35 -13.55 1.68 -11.11
C LYS A 35 -14.66 2.73 -11.34
N LYS A 36 -15.88 2.32 -11.70
CA LYS A 36 -17.02 3.23 -11.86
C LYS A 36 -17.58 3.63 -10.51
N LYS A 37 -17.83 2.66 -9.62
CA LYS A 37 -18.47 2.90 -8.31
C LYS A 37 -17.50 3.11 -7.16
N CYS A 38 -16.22 2.77 -7.32
CA CYS A 38 -15.24 2.77 -6.24
C CYS A 38 -14.01 3.63 -6.55
N LYS A 39 -13.35 4.10 -5.49
CA LYS A 39 -12.09 4.85 -5.53
C LYS A 39 -11.07 4.24 -4.58
N VAL A 40 -9.81 4.55 -4.83
CA VAL A 40 -8.67 4.10 -4.03
C VAL A 40 -8.25 5.25 -3.11
N VAL A 41 -7.99 4.95 -1.85
CA VAL A 41 -7.48 5.90 -0.84
C VAL A 41 -6.31 5.23 -0.13
N PHE A 42 -5.17 5.91 -0.06
CA PHE A 42 -4.03 5.38 0.69
C PHE A 42 -4.28 5.50 2.19
N ASN A 43 -3.98 4.44 2.93
CA ASN A 43 -4.10 4.38 4.38
C ASN A 43 -2.70 4.29 4.98
N GLU A 44 -2.12 5.44 5.30
CA GLU A 44 -0.76 5.55 5.84
C GLU A 44 -0.57 4.69 7.09
N LYS A 45 -1.54 4.69 8.02
CA LYS A 45 -1.48 3.89 9.26
C LYS A 45 -1.32 2.39 8.98
N ARG A 46 -1.90 1.90 7.90
CA ARG A 46 -1.81 0.48 7.51
C ARG A 46 -0.78 0.20 6.43
N CYS A 47 -0.22 1.23 5.80
CA CYS A 47 0.54 1.11 4.55
C CYS A 47 -0.16 0.23 3.53
N ASP A 48 -1.42 0.54 3.22
CA ASP A 48 -2.17 -0.18 2.20
C ASP A 48 -3.21 0.74 1.55
N TYR A 49 -3.77 0.29 0.44
CA TYR A 49 -4.83 0.95 -0.28
C TYR A 49 -6.21 0.43 0.13
N ASP A 50 -7.05 1.37 0.56
CA ASP A 50 -8.46 1.17 0.77
C ASP A 50 -9.25 1.42 -0.51
N VAL A 51 -9.95 0.40 -0.99
CA VAL A 51 -10.92 0.55 -2.08
C VAL A 51 -12.31 0.72 -1.47
N VAL A 52 -12.88 1.91 -1.64
CA VAL A 52 -14.15 2.32 -1.01
C VAL A 52 -15.15 2.84 -2.05
N GLN A 53 -16.42 2.84 -1.70
CA GLN A 53 -17.45 3.38 -2.58
C GLN A 53 -17.26 4.89 -2.77
N LYS A 54 -17.51 5.39 -3.97
CA LYS A 54 -17.46 6.84 -4.26
C LYS A 54 -18.56 7.60 -3.53
N ALA A 55 -19.75 7.01 -3.45
CA ALA A 55 -20.93 7.61 -2.80
C ALA A 55 -20.83 7.57 -1.26
N ASP A 56 -20.16 6.58 -0.70
CA ASP A 56 -20.01 6.41 0.76
C ASP A 56 -18.63 5.81 1.07
N PRO A 57 -17.62 6.66 1.36
CA PRO A 57 -16.26 6.20 1.66
C PRO A 57 -16.12 5.33 2.91
N SER A 58 -17.15 5.24 3.76
CA SER A 58 -17.15 4.31 4.91
C SER A 58 -17.33 2.85 4.48
N LYS A 59 -17.92 2.61 3.29
CA LYS A 59 -18.17 1.27 2.75
C LYS A 59 -17.02 0.80 1.87
N LYS A 60 -16.51 -0.40 2.15
CA LYS A 60 -15.49 -1.07 1.33
C LYS A 60 -16.08 -1.61 0.03
N CYS A 61 -15.25 -1.66 -1.01
CA CYS A 61 -15.53 -2.34 -2.26
C CYS A 61 -14.77 -3.67 -2.33
N ILE A 62 -15.28 -4.60 -3.13
CA ILE A 62 -14.58 -5.84 -3.46
C ILE A 62 -13.39 -5.51 -4.34
N VAL A 63 -12.23 -6.08 -4.00
CA VAL A 63 -11.00 -6.03 -4.79
C VAL A 63 -10.73 -7.42 -5.31
N TYR A 64 -10.57 -7.54 -6.63
CA TYR A 64 -10.37 -8.83 -7.30
C TYR A 64 -8.89 -9.18 -7.45
N ALA A 65 -8.01 -8.17 -7.57
CA ALA A 65 -6.57 -8.38 -7.72
C ALA A 65 -5.76 -7.18 -7.22
N ARG A 66 -4.54 -7.47 -6.74
CA ARG A 66 -3.50 -6.52 -6.32
C ARG A 66 -2.14 -6.94 -6.90
N VAL A 67 -1.22 -5.98 -7.00
CA VAL A 67 0.22 -6.20 -7.26
C VAL A 67 1.04 -5.63 -6.12
#